data_AF-A0A9D0XVD8-F1
#
_entry.id   AF-A0A9D0XVD8-F1
#
_cell.length_a   1.000
_cell.length_b   1.000
_cell.length_c   1.000
_cell.angle_alpha   90.00
_cell.angle_beta   90.00
_cell.angle_gamma   90.00
#
_symmetry.space_group_name_H-M   'P 1'
#
loop_
_entity.id
_entity.type
_entity.pdbx_description
1 polymer ?
#
loop_
_entity_poly.entity_id
_entity_poly.type
_entity_poly.pdbx_seq_one_letter_code
_entity_poly.pdbx_strand_id
1 'polypeptide(L)'
;MRAIVFLLFVVLIFLIARFVLNRVIEIREKQRQQELQKNKAQQAKENNHPEEMVRCAQCGVHLPQAEAYFDGKDTFCSEGHMQQYHAEHAKK
;
A
#
# COMPACT_ATOMS: atom_id res chain seq x y z
N MET A 1 -16.51 4.89 -60.79
CA MET A 1 -16.46 5.98 -59.80
C MET A 1 -17.01 5.56 -58.42
N ARG A 2 -18.25 5.05 -58.32
CA ARG A 2 -18.85 4.63 -57.03
C ARG A 2 -18.08 3.51 -56.29
N ALA A 3 -17.61 2.50 -57.01
CA ALA A 3 -16.85 1.39 -56.43
C ALA A 3 -15.48 1.82 -55.85
N ILE A 4 -14.80 2.78 -56.51
CA ILE A 4 -13.52 3.31 -56.05
C ILE A 4 -13.70 4.11 -54.76
N VAL A 5 -14.73 4.96 -54.70
CA VAL A 5 -15.07 5.71 -53.48
C VAL A 5 -15.40 4.77 -52.32
N PHE A 6 -16.14 3.68 -52.59
CA PHE A 6 -16.46 2.68 -51.57
C PHE A 6 -15.20 1.97 -51.03
N LEU A 7 -14.29 1.55 -51.92
CA LEU A 7 -13.03 0.93 -51.50
C LEU A 7 -12.14 1.88 -50.68
N LEU A 8 -12.05 3.14 -51.08
CA LEU A 8 -11.30 4.15 -50.31
C LEU A 8 -11.90 4.33 -48.90
N PHE A 9 -13.23 4.34 -48.77
CA PHE A 9 -13.89 4.46 -47.48
C PHE A 9 -13.63 3.26 -46.57
N VAL A 10 -13.67 2.04 -47.12
CA VAL A 10 -13.37 0.82 -46.37
C VAL A 10 -11.91 0.81 -45.89
N VAL A 11 -10.97 1.19 -46.74
CA VAL A 11 -9.55 1.31 -46.37
C VAL A 11 -9.35 2.38 -45.30
N LEU A 12 -10.01 3.53 -45.43
CA LEU A 12 -9.95 4.61 -44.43
C LEU A 12 -10.45 4.13 -43.07
N ILE A 13 -11.62 3.48 -43.02
CA ILE A 13 -12.19 2.94 -41.78
C ILE A 13 -11.24 1.91 -41.15
N PHE A 14 -10.66 1.02 -41.95
CA PHE A 14 -9.70 0.03 -41.47
C PHE A 14 -8.45 0.68 -40.85
N LEU A 15 -7.89 1.71 -41.49
CA LEU A 15 -6.74 2.45 -40.96
C LEU A 15 -7.08 3.19 -39.66
N ILE A 16 -8.25 3.82 -39.58
CA ILE A 16 -8.73 4.49 -38.37
C ILE A 16 -8.90 3.49 -37.23
N ALA A 17 -9.57 2.36 -37.48
CA ALA A 17 -9.76 1.31 -36.47
C ALA A 17 -8.41 0.80 -35.94
N ARG A 18 -7.45 0.55 -36.83
CA ARG A 18 -6.12 0.08 -36.43
C ARG A 18 -5.36 1.13 -35.61
N PHE A 19 -5.48 2.40 -35.98
CA PHE A 19 -4.86 3.51 -35.25
C PHE A 19 -5.45 3.65 -33.83
N VAL A 20 -6.78 3.59 -33.70
CA VAL A 20 -7.46 3.68 -32.40
C VAL A 20 -7.10 2.49 -31.52
N LEU A 21 -7.10 1.26 -32.05
CA LEU A 21 -6.69 0.06 -31.30
C LEU A 21 -5.27 0.20 -30.75
N ASN A 22 -4.31 0.60 -31.60
CA ASN A 22 -2.92 0.79 -31.19
C ASN A 22 -2.79 1.90 -30.13
N ARG A 23 -3.50 3.02 -30.30
CA ARG A 23 -3.47 4.13 -29.33
C ARG A 23 -4.10 3.77 -27.99
N VAL A 24 -5.19 3.03 -27.98
CA VAL A 24 -5.87 2.60 -26.74
C VAL A 24 -4.99 1.64 -25.94
N ILE A 25 -4.28 0.72 -26.60
CA ILE A 25 -3.34 -0.20 -25.93
C ILE A 25 -2.23 0.59 -25.22
N GLU A 26 -1.61 1.55 -25.90
CA GLU A 26 -0.53 2.37 -25.35
C GLU A 26 -0.97 3.20 -24.13
N ILE A 27 -2.19 3.77 -24.18
CA ILE A 27 -2.75 4.56 -23.07
C ILE A 27 -3.00 3.69 -21.84
N ARG A 28 -3.59 2.50 -22.03
CA ARG A 28 -3.90 1.57 -20.94
C ARG A 28 -2.65 1.10 -20.22
N GLU A 29 -1.56 0.87 -20.95
CA GLU A 29 -0.30 0.43 -20.37
C GLU A 29 0.35 1.52 -19.51
N LYS A 30 0.34 2.78 -19.98
CA LYS A 30 0.83 3.92 -19.19
C LYS A 30 0.01 4.13 -17.90
N GLN A 31 -1.31 3.99 -17.97
CA GLN A 31 -2.16 4.07 -16.78
C GLN A 31 -1.86 2.97 -15.77
N ARG A 32 -1.73 1.71 -16.23
CA ARG A 32 -1.39 0.58 -15.37
C ARG A 32 -0.03 0.77 -14.68
N GLN A 33 0.97 1.23 -15.43
CA GLN A 33 2.30 1.53 -14.85
C GLN A 33 2.23 2.63 -13.81
N GLN A 34 1.43 3.67 -14.05
CA GLN A 34 1.26 4.78 -13.11
C GLN A 34 0.55 4.33 -11.81
N GLU A 35 -0.46 3.46 -11.90
CA GLU A 35 -1.10 2.87 -10.73
C GLU A 35 -0.14 1.99 -9.92
N LEU A 36 0.65 1.14 -10.60
CA LEU A 36 1.69 0.32 -9.96
C LEU A 36 2.73 1.19 -9.23
N GLN A 37 3.18 2.27 -9.87
CA GLN A 37 4.13 3.21 -9.25
C GLN A 37 3.53 3.93 -8.04
N LYS A 38 2.28 4.39 -8.12
CA LYS A 38 1.57 4.99 -6.98
C LYS A 38 1.43 4.01 -5.82
N ASN A 39 1.00 2.78 -6.09
CA ASN A 39 0.87 1.73 -5.07
C ASN A 39 2.22 1.44 -4.40
N LYS A 40 3.30 1.34 -5.18
CA LYS A 40 4.65 1.11 -4.66
C LYS A 40 5.16 2.28 -3.83
N ALA A 41 4.92 3.53 -4.26
CA ALA A 41 5.26 4.72 -3.50
C ALA A 41 4.47 4.82 -2.18
N GLN A 42 3.20 4.43 -2.20
CA GLN A 42 2.35 4.41 -1.01
C GLN A 42 2.80 3.33 -0.01
N GLN A 43 3.11 2.11 -0.48
CA GLN A 43 3.70 1.06 0.35
C GLN A 43 5.07 1.48 0.92
N ALA A 44 5.92 2.14 0.13
CA ALA A 44 7.21 2.63 0.63
C ALA A 44 7.03 3.70 1.72
N LYS A 45 5.99 4.53 1.61
CA LYS A 45 5.65 5.54 2.61
C LYS A 45 5.11 4.91 3.89
N GLU A 46 4.28 3.87 3.78
CA GLU A 46 3.76 3.12 4.92
C GLU A 46 4.88 2.43 5.71
N ASN A 47 5.82 1.77 5.02
CA ASN A 47 6.97 1.11 5.66
C ASN A 47 8.04 2.08 6.22
N ASN A 48 7.99 3.37 5.89
CA ASN A 48 8.94 4.38 6.38
C ASN A 48 8.34 5.32 7.44
N HIS A 49 7.11 5.07 7.91
CA HIS A 49 6.62 5.83 9.05
C HIS A 49 7.32 5.30 10.31
N PRO A 50 8.09 6.13 11.02
CA PRO A 50 8.63 5.74 12.31
C PRO A 50 7.44 5.50 13.25
N GLU A 51 7.32 4.25 13.71
CA GLU A 51 6.30 3.87 14.69
C GLU A 51 6.53 4.58 16.02
N GLU A 52 5.44 4.82 16.77
CA GLU A 52 5.55 5.38 18.11
C GLU A 52 6.29 4.38 19.02
N MET A 53 7.43 4.79 19.57
CA MET A 53 8.23 3.95 20.46
C MET A 53 7.70 4.10 21.89
N VAL A 54 7.20 3.00 22.45
CA VAL A 54 6.71 2.95 23.83
C VAL A 54 7.72 2.24 24.72
N ARG A 55 7.69 2.55 26.02
CA ARG A 55 8.62 2.00 27.00
C ARG A 55 7.93 0.93 27.85
N CYS A 56 8.59 -0.22 28.03
CA CYS A 56 8.09 -1.26 28.93
C CYS A 56 8.16 -0.80 30.38
N ALA A 57 7.06 -0.90 31.14
CA ALA A 57 7.01 -0.51 32.54
C ALA A 57 7.85 -1.42 33.46
N GLN A 58 8.03 -2.70 33.11
CA GLN A 58 8.80 -3.67 33.90
C GLN A 58 10.32 -3.59 33.65
N CYS A 59 10.77 -3.70 32.40
CA CYS A 59 12.21 -3.77 32.08
C CYS A 59 12.78 -2.47 31.50
N GLY A 60 11.94 -1.50 31.13
CA GLY A 60 12.39 -0.22 30.59
C GLY A 60 12.85 -0.23 29.13
N VAL A 61 12.75 -1.35 28.42
CA VAL A 61 13.10 -1.43 26.99
C VAL A 61 12.14 -0.59 26.15
N HIS A 62 12.65 0.06 25.11
CA HIS A 62 11.82 0.76 24.12
C HIS A 62 11.54 -0.17 22.95
N LEU A 63 10.28 -0.23 22.54
CA LEU A 63 9.84 -1.04 21.39
C LEU A 63 8.70 -0.34 20.65
N PRO A 64 8.42 -0.73 19.39
CA PRO A 64 7.35 -0.12 18.62
C PRO A 64 5.97 -0.41 19.22
N GLN A 65 5.05 0.55 19.23
CA GLN A 65 3.73 0.38 19.83
C GLN A 65 2.96 -0.82 19.25
N ALA A 66 3.17 -1.16 17.97
CA ALA A 66 2.54 -2.32 17.33
C ALA A 66 2.97 -3.67 17.94
N GLU A 67 4.15 -3.73 18.55
CA GLU A 67 4.70 -4.94 19.20
C GLU A 67 4.47 -4.95 20.73
N ALA A 68 3.85 -3.91 21.28
CA ALA A 68 3.65 -3.75 22.72
C ALA A 68 2.37 -4.46 23.20
N TYR A 69 2.47 -5.07 24.38
CA TYR A 69 1.32 -5.54 25.15
C TYR A 69 0.83 -4.39 26.02
N PHE A 70 -0.46 -4.07 25.94
CA PHE A 70 -1.08 -2.98 26.68
C PHE A 70 -2.14 -3.54 27.63
N ASP A 71 -2.03 -3.21 28.92
CA ASP A 71 -2.96 -3.66 29.96
C ASP A 71 -4.11 -2.65 30.22
N GLY A 72 -4.15 -1.55 29.46
CA GLY A 72 -5.08 -0.43 29.64
C GLY A 72 -4.45 0.80 30.32
N LYS A 73 -3.27 0.67 30.95
CA LYS A 73 -2.57 1.74 31.67
C LYS A 73 -1.11 1.84 31.28
N ASP A 74 -0.40 0.71 31.27
CA ASP A 74 1.02 0.56 31.05
C ASP A 74 1.31 -0.36 29.85
N THR A 75 2.46 -0.15 29.22
CA THR A 75 2.92 -0.95 28.07
C THR A 75 4.04 -1.91 28.47
N PHE A 76 4.07 -3.09 27.83
CA PHE A 76 5.02 -4.16 28.12
C PHE A 76 5.59 -4.78 26.84
N CYS A 77 6.84 -5.24 26.90
CA CYS A 77 7.47 -5.93 25.76
C CYS A 77 7.03 -7.39 25.60
N SER A 78 6.35 -7.95 26.60
CA SER A 78 5.84 -9.32 26.58
C SER A 78 4.72 -9.47 27.61
N GLU A 79 3.86 -10.47 27.39
CA GLU A 79 2.83 -10.85 28.36
C GLU A 79 3.45 -11.24 29.72
N GLY A 80 4.63 -11.89 29.72
CA GLY A 80 5.32 -12.25 30.96
C GLY A 80 5.71 -11.06 31.82
N HIS A 81 6.18 -9.97 31.20
CA HIS A 81 6.49 -8.73 31.93
C HIS A 81 5.24 -8.01 32.44
N MET A 82 4.15 -8.04 31.68
CA MET A 82 2.85 -7.53 32.13
C MET A 82 2.38 -8.26 33.40
N GLN A 83 2.40 -9.60 33.37
CA GLN A 83 1.98 -10.40 34.52
C GLN A 83 2.88 -10.19 35.75
N GLN A 84 4.20 -10.11 35.57
CA GLN A 84 5.15 -9.82 36.64
C GLN A 84 4.89 -8.45 37.27
N TYR A 85 4.71 -7.42 36.44
CA TYR A 85 4.40 -6.06 36.89
C TYR A 85 3.11 -6.02 37.70
N HIS A 86 2.04 -6.66 37.21
CA HIS A 86 0.79 -6.77 37.96
C HIS A 86 0.96 -7.50 39.30
N ALA A 87 1.73 -8.60 39.34
CA ALA A 87 1.95 -9.36 40.56
C ALA A 87 2.75 -8.57 41.61
N GLU A 88 3.71 -7.75 41.18
CA GLU A 88 4.50 -6.87 42.05
C GLU A 88 3.67 -5.69 42.57
N HIS A 89 2.84 -5.09 41.71
CA HIS A 89 2.02 -3.93 42.06
C HIS A 89 0.70 -4.25 42.77
N ALA A 90 0.16 -5.47 42.64
CA ALA A 90 -1.02 -5.92 43.38
C ALA A 90 -0.75 -6.21 44.87
N LYS A 91 0.52 -6.39 45.25
CA LYS A 91 0.94 -6.64 46.64
C LYS A 91 1.09 -5.39 47.50
N LYS A 92 0.90 -4.20 46.93
CA LYS A 92 1.11 -2.92 47.59
C LYS A 92 -0.21 -2.23 47.87
#